data_AF-A0A3D5MHI0-F1
#
_entry.id   AF-A0A3D5MHI0-F1
#
_cell.length_a   1.000
_cell.length_b   1.000
_cell.length_c   1.000
_cell.angle_alpha   90.00
_cell.angle_beta   90.00
_cell.angle_gamma   90.00
#
_symmetry.space_group_name_H-M   'P 1'
#
loop_
_entity.id
_entity.type
_entity.pdbx_description
1 polymer ?
#
loop_
_entity_poly.entity_id
_entity_poly.type
_entity_poly.pdbx_seq_one_letter_code
_entity_poly.pdbx_strand_id
1 'polypeptide(L)' 'MIEPEQHRYFAYAEGLGRAHGHVLEAGSFEAAAVGYTELYSPPVDVDDEIRIFVADLEGGQEHCFVIDLGDGQAEPCD' A
#
# COMPACT_ATOMS: atom_id res chain seq x y z
N MET A 1 0.83 -25.61 -8.44
CA MET A 1 1.08 -24.39 -7.66
C MET A 1 0.16 -23.35 -8.25
N ILE A 2 -0.82 -22.87 -7.50
CA ILE A 2 -1.67 -21.77 -7.96
C ILE A 2 -0.79 -20.54 -7.76
N GLU A 3 -0.30 -19.95 -8.84
CA GLU A 3 0.31 -18.62 -8.76
C GLU A 3 -0.76 -17.71 -8.16
N PRO A 4 -0.48 -16.98 -7.06
CA PRO A 4 -1.46 -16.06 -6.51
C PRO A 4 -1.85 -15.11 -7.64
N GLU A 5 -3.15 -14.94 -7.86
CA GLU A 5 -3.66 -14.06 -8.89
C GLU A 5 -3.13 -12.65 -8.58
N GLN A 6 -2.09 -12.24 -9.33
CA GLN A 6 -1.47 -10.94 -9.17
C GLN A 6 -2.40 -9.91 -9.80
N HIS A 7 -3.02 -9.09 -8.97
CA HIS A 7 -3.89 -8.01 -9.39
C HIS A 7 -3.11 -6.70 -9.38
N ARG A 8 -3.55 -5.77 -10.23
CA ARG A 8 -2.95 -4.44 -10.32
C ARG A 8 -3.61 -3.49 -9.35
N TYR A 9 -2.85 -3.13 -8.32
CA TYR A 9 -3.27 -2.19 -7.31
C TYR A 9 -2.54 -0.86 -7.47
N PHE A 10 -3.26 0.24 -7.33
CA PHE A 10 -2.70 1.58 -7.27
C PHE A 10 -2.52 1.97 -5.80
N ALA A 11 -1.28 2.01 -5.33
CA ALA A 11 -0.93 2.38 -3.96
C ALA A 11 -0.37 3.81 -3.91
N TYR A 12 -0.76 4.60 -2.90
CA TYR A 12 -0.20 5.93 -2.67
C TYR A 12 -0.18 6.26 -1.17
N ALA A 13 0.86 6.97 -0.73
CA ALA A 13 0.91 7.50 0.63
C ALA A 13 0.00 8.74 0.79
N GLU A 14 -0.76 8.82 1.89
CA GLU A 14 -1.60 9.97 2.23
C GLU A 14 -0.79 11.27 2.25
N GLY A 15 0.38 11.25 2.90
CA GLY A 15 1.24 12.41 3.07
C GLY A 15 1.86 12.96 1.77
N LEU A 16 2.00 12.11 0.74
CA LEU A 16 2.48 12.53 -0.58
C LEU A 16 1.34 12.82 -1.57
N GLY A 17 0.14 12.31 -1.28
CA GLY A 17 -1.03 12.36 -2.14
C GLY A 17 -0.92 11.47 -3.38
N ARG A 18 -2.04 11.37 -4.12
CA ARG A 18 -2.19 10.51 -5.31
C ARG A 18 -1.18 10.80 -6.43
N ALA A 19 -0.55 11.96 -6.43
CA ALA A 19 0.46 12.35 -7.42
C ALA A 19 1.74 11.50 -7.33
N HIS A 20 2.02 10.93 -6.15
CA HIS A 20 3.14 10.01 -5.90
C HIS A 20 2.67 8.55 -5.81
N GLY A 21 1.44 8.27 -6.25
CA GLY A 21 0.92 6.91 -6.30
C GLY A 21 1.56 6.09 -7.42
N HIS A 22 1.78 4.81 -7.14
CA HIS A 22 2.34 3.85 -8.09
C HIS A 22 1.44 2.62 -8.22
N VAL A 23 1.37 2.10 -9.45
CA VAL A 23 0.70 0.82 -9.72
C VAL A 23 1.67 -0.32 -9.43
N LEU A 24 1.22 -1.30 -8.66
CA LEU A 24 1.96 -2.48 -8.21
C LEU A 24 1.14 -3.72 -8.49
N GLU A 25 1.82 -4.80 -8.86
CA GLU A 25 1.22 -6.12 -9.04
C GLU A 25 1.44 -6.91 -7.75
N ALA A 26 0.36 -7.31 -7.08
CA ALA A 26 0.42 -8.05 -5.82
C ALA A 26 -0.71 -9.07 -5.73
N GLY A 27 -0.56 -10.06 -4.85
CA GLY A 27 -1.61 -11.07 -4.58
C GLY A 27 -2.71 -10.58 -3.63
N SER A 28 -2.53 -9.41 -3.01
CA SER A 28 -3.48 -8.80 -2.08
C SER A 28 -3.21 -7.31 -1.91
N PHE A 29 -4.20 -6.59 -1.38
CA PHE A 29 -4.06 -5.16 -1.05
C PHE A 29 -2.94 -4.91 -0.03
N GLU A 30 -2.83 -5.74 0.99
CA GLU A 30 -1.79 -5.65 2.02
C GLU A 30 -0.38 -5.82 1.41
N ALA A 31 -0.21 -6.82 0.54
CA ALA A 31 1.04 -7.04 -0.17
C ALA A 31 1.40 -5.87 -1.10
N ALA A 32 0.41 -5.22 -1.70
CA ALA A 32 0.63 -4.00 -2.48
C ALA A 32 1.05 -2.81 -1.60
N ALA A 33 0.46 -2.65 -0.41
CA ALA A 33 0.83 -1.59 0.53
C ALA A 33 2.28 -1.76 1.03
N VAL A 34 2.64 -2.98 1.48
CA VAL A 34 4.00 -3.29 1.92
C VAL A 34 4.98 -3.11 0.78
N GLY A 35 4.69 -3.66 -0.41
CA GLY A 35 5.55 -3.53 -1.58
C GLY A 35 5.77 -2.07 -2.00
N TYR A 36 4.75 -1.22 -1.89
CA TYR A 36 4.89 0.23 -2.12
C TYR A 36 5.88 0.85 -1.13
N THR A 37 5.71 0.58 0.16
CA THR A 37 6.54 1.15 1.22
C THR A 37 7.98 0.66 1.13
N GLU A 38 8.21 -0.62 0.83
CA GLU A 38 9.57 -1.17 0.67
C GLU A 38 10.28 -0.60 -0.57
N LEU A 39 9.56 -0.39 -1.68
CA LEU A 39 10.16 0.10 -2.93
C LEU A 39 10.43 1.60 -2.91
N TYR A 40 9.50 2.38 -2.36
CA TYR A 40 9.52 3.83 -2.47
C TYR A 40 9.94 4.53 -1.16
N SER A 41 9.90 3.83 -0.02
CA SER A 41 10.23 4.35 1.30
C SER A 41 9.76 5.80 1.49
N PRO A 42 8.44 6.05 1.38
CA PRO A 42 7.89 7.40 1.49
C PRO A 42 8.26 8.04 2.84
N PRO A 43 8.32 9.37 2.92
CA PRO A 43 8.65 10.05 4.16
C PRO A 43 7.63 9.71 5.23
N VAL A 44 8.16 9.44 6.42
CA VAL A 44 7.46 8.87 7.56
C VAL A 44 6.95 10.02 8.44
N ASP A 45 5.77 9.86 9.02
CA ASP A 45 5.27 10.82 10.01
C ASP A 45 5.97 10.61 11.38
N VAL A 46 5.66 11.48 12.34
CA VAL A 46 6.33 11.53 13.65
C VAL A 46 6.19 10.27 14.52
N ASP A 47 5.24 9.39 14.17
CA ASP A 47 4.98 8.11 14.87
C ASP A 47 5.56 6.89 14.12
N ASP A 48 6.41 7.10 13.09
CA ASP A 48 6.91 6.01 12.23
C ASP A 48 5.80 5.21 11.50
N GLU A 49 4.58 5.73 11.50
CA GLU A 49 3.43 5.20 10.78
C GLU A 49 3.26 5.91 9.44
N ILE A 50 2.96 5.15 8.38
CA ILE A 50 2.64 5.68 7.06
C ILE A 50 1.28 5.17 6.62
N ARG A 51 0.36 6.07 6.30
CA ARG A 51 -0.93 5.71 5.70
C ARG A 51 -0.78 5.53 4.19
N ILE A 52 -1.00 4.31 3.72
CA ILE A 52 -1.04 3.91 2.32
C ILE A 52 -2.47 3.59 1.92
N PHE A 53 -2.96 4.27 0.88
CA PHE A 53 -4.21 3.93 0.23
C PHE A 53 -3.93 3.06 -0.97
N VAL A 54 -4.60 1.91 -1.04
CA VAL A 54 -4.48 0.92 -2.12
C VAL A 54 -5.82 0.82 -2.83
N ALA A 55 -5.89 1.29 -4.06
CA ALA A 55 -7.05 1.20 -4.93
C ALA A 55 -6.87 0.06 -5.94
N ASP A 56 -7.79 -0.89 -5.95
CA ASP A 56 -7.86 -1.91 -6.98
C ASP A 56 -8.29 -1.31 -8.32
N LEU A 57 -7.49 -1.57 -9.36
CA LEU A 57 -7.80 -1.08 -10.72
C LEU A 57 -8.84 -1.94 -11.43
N GLU A 58 -9.06 -3.18 -10.98
CA GLU A 58 -9.97 -4.11 -11.64
C GLU A 58 -11.40 -4.02 -11.09
N GLY A 59 -11.53 -3.94 -9.77
CA GLY A 59 -12.78 -3.83 -9.02
C GLY A 59 -13.13 -2.41 -8.55
N GLY A 60 -12.19 -1.46 -8.62
CA GLY A 60 -12.41 -0.06 -8.26
C GLY A 60 -12.58 0.20 -6.77
N GLN A 61 -12.19 -0.75 -5.92
CA GLN A 61 -12.31 -0.66 -4.47
C GLN A 61 -11.01 -0.10 -3.86
N GLU A 62 -11.14 0.93 -3.03
CA GLU A 62 -10.01 1.53 -2.32
C GLU A 62 -10.02 1.08 -0.86
N HIS A 63 -8.86 0.63 -0.39
CA HIS A 63 -8.61 0.23 0.98
C HIS A 63 -7.47 1.05 1.56
N CYS A 64 -7.64 1.50 2.80
CA CYS A 64 -6.60 2.21 3.54
C CYS A 64 -5.84 1.20 4.41
N PHE A 65 -4.53 1.33 4.43
CA PHE A 65 -3.62 0.59 5.29
C PHE A 65 -2.67 1.56 5.98
N VAL A 66 -2.40 1.35 7.26
CA VAL A 66 -1.33 1.98 8.01
C VAL A 66 -0.16 1.01 8.06
N ILE A 67 1.01 1.46 7.62
CA ILE A 67 2.26 0.71 7.69
C ILE A 67 3.05 1.25 8.88
N ASP A 68 3.28 0.42 9.89
CA ASP A 68 4.21 0.73 10.96
C ASP A 68 5.62 0.38 10.50
N LEU A 69 6.53 1.36 10.46
CA LEU A 69 7.92 1.12 10.04
C LEU A 69 8.82 0.58 11.15
N GLY A 70 8.36 0.59 12.39
CA GLY A 70 9.05 -0.03 13.51
C GLY A 70 9.10 -1.55 13.34
N ASP A 71 8.00 -2.16 12.92
CA ASP A 71 7.85 -3.61 12.74
C ASP A 71 7.66 -4.03 11.26
N GLY A 72 7.39 -3.09 10.36
CA GLY A 72 7.12 -3.34 8.93
C GLY A 72 5.74 -3.96 8.67
N GLN A 73 4.83 -3.89 9.65
CA GLN A 73 3.49 -4.48 9.55
C GLN A 73 2.50 -3.52 8.89
N ALA A 74 1.60 -4.08 8.09
CA ALA A 74 0.52 -3.36 7.44
C ALA A 74 -0.81 -3.69 8.15
N GLU A 75 -1.45 -2.68 8.72
CA GLU A 75 -2.76 -2.82 9.34
C GLU A 75 -3.82 -2.05 8.54
N PRO A 76 -5.04 -2.57 8.34
CA PRO A 76 -6.11 -1.82 7.69
C PRO A 76 -6.55 -0.62 8.55
N CYS A 77 -6.83 0.51 7.92
CA CYS A 77 -7.50 1.63 8.59
C CYS A 77 -8.98 1.26 8.77
N ASP A 78 -9.40 0.95 10.01
CA ASP A 78 -10.81 0.70 10.35
C ASP A 78 -11.67 1.97 10.21
#